data_AF-A0A7X7SR19-F1
#
_entry.id   AF-A0A7X7SR19-F1
#
_cell.length_a   1.000
_cell.length_b   1.000
_cell.length_c   1.000
_cell.angle_alpha   90.00
_cell.angle_beta   90.00
_cell.angle_gamma   90.00
#
_symmetry.space_group_name_H-M   'P 1'
#
loop_
_entity.id
_entity.type
_entity.pdbx_description
1 polymer ?
#
loop_
_entity_poly.entity_id
_entity_poly.type
_entity_poly.pdbx_seq_one_letter_code
_entity_poly.pdbx_strand_id
1 'polypeptide(L)' 'LLTLGLFLLVINAGMLGLVALLLSGFQISGFWTAVGAALVVSATSWAASGLIGENGRFEVLASKR' A
#
# COMPACT_ATOMS: atom_id res chain seq x y z
N LEU A 1 12.48 8.94 -9.67
CA LEU A 1 11.09 8.47 -9.43
C LEU A 1 10.85 7.08 -10.00
N LEU A 2 11.17 6.80 -11.27
CA LEU A 2 10.91 5.48 -11.87
C LEU A 2 11.63 4.32 -11.14
N THR A 3 12.90 4.49 -10.78
CA THR A 3 13.71 3.47 -10.09
C THR A 3 13.26 3.23 -8.65
N LEU A 4 12.99 4.29 -7.89
CA LEU A 4 12.47 4.19 -6.51
C LEU A 4 11.01 3.69 -6.49
N GLY A 5 10.21 4.03 -7.49
CA GLY A 5 8.83 3.54 -7.64
C GLY A 5 8.76 2.06 -8.00
N LEU A 6 9.63 1.58 -8.90
CA LEU A 6 9.77 0.15 -9.18
C LEU A 6 10.24 -0.64 -7.96
N PHE A 7 11.10 -0.06 -7.12
CA PHE A 7 11.52 -0.69 -5.87
C PHE A 7 10.39 -0.85 -4.85
N LEU A 8 9.40 0.06 -4.84
CA LEU A 8 8.20 -0.08 -3.99
C LEU A 8 7.39 -1.34 -4.32
N LEU A 9 7.38 -1.80 -5.57
CA LEU A 9 6.74 -3.07 -5.91
C LEU A 9 7.40 -4.25 -5.20
N VAL A 10 8.73 -4.24 -5.12
CA VAL A 10 9.48 -5.28 -4.42
C VAL A 10 9.17 -5.25 -2.93
N ILE A 11 9.14 -4.05 -2.32
CA ILE A 11 8.78 -3.88 -0.91
C ILE A 11 7.35 -4.37 -0.66
N ASN A 12 6.37 -3.95 -1.46
CA ASN A 12 4.98 -4.35 -1.30
C ASN A 12 4.79 -5.87 -1.47
N ALA A 13 5.46 -6.50 -2.44
CA ALA A 13 5.44 -7.95 -2.60
C ALA A 13 6.05 -8.67 -1.38
N GLY A 14 7.18 -8.16 -0.88
CA GLY A 14 7.81 -8.66 0.35
C GLY A 14 6.92 -8.52 1.58
N MET A 15 6.24 -7.38 1.75
CA MET A 15 5.29 -7.18 2.84
C MET A 15 4.11 -8.15 2.77
N LEU A 16 3.55 -8.38 1.59
CA LEU A 16 2.49 -9.37 1.40
C LEU A 16 2.96 -10.78 1.74
N GLY A 17 4.20 -11.13 1.36
CA GLY A 17 4.83 -12.39 1.78
C GLY A 17 4.97 -12.50 3.30
N LEU A 18 5.38 -11.43 3.99
CA LEU A 18 5.43 -11.41 5.45
C LEU A 18 4.05 -11.59 6.08
N VAL A 19 3.02 -10.93 5.54
CA VAL A 19 1.64 -11.09 6.02
C VAL A 19 1.16 -12.54 5.85
N ALA A 20 1.55 -13.21 4.75
CA ALA A 20 1.21 -14.62 4.52
C ALA A 20 1.89 -15.57 5.51
N LEU A 21 3.05 -15.20 6.03
CA LEU A 21 3.71 -15.95 7.11
C LEU A 21 3.04 -15.71 8.46
N LEU A 22 2.49 -14.51 8.70
CA LEU A 22 1.89 -14.14 9.98
C LEU A 22 0.42 -14.57 10.11
N LEU A 23 -0.31 -14.63 9.00
CA LEU A 23 -1.74 -14.96 8.98
C LEU A 23 -1.95 -16.36 8.40
N SER A 24 -2.41 -17.30 9.23
CA SER A 24 -2.68 -18.69 8.83
C SER A 24 -3.74 -18.84 7.73
N GLY A 25 -4.63 -17.85 7.57
CA GLY A 25 -5.66 -17.82 6.51
C GLY A 25 -5.24 -17.09 5.23
N PHE A 26 -4.06 -16.47 5.18
CA PHE A 26 -3.62 -15.70 4.03
C PHE A 26 -2.52 -16.45 3.27
N GLN A 27 -2.80 -16.83 2.02
CA GLN A 27 -1.89 -17.60 1.19
C GLN A 27 -1.66 -16.88 -0.13
N ILE A 28 -0.42 -16.89 -0.60
CA ILE A 28 -0.03 -16.35 -1.90
C ILE A 28 0.45 -17.52 -2.75
N SER A 29 -0.24 -17.81 -3.85
CA SER A 29 -0.02 -19.04 -4.64
C SER A 29 1.33 -19.10 -5.37
N GLY A 30 2.06 -17.99 -5.46
CA GLY A 30 3.38 -17.95 -6.11
C GLY A 30 3.88 -16.54 -6.36
N PHE A 31 5.05 -16.44 -6.99
CA PHE A 31 5.75 -15.18 -7.25
C PHE A 31 4.90 -14.18 -8.06
N TRP A 32 4.29 -14.62 -9.16
CA TRP A 32 3.49 -13.73 -10.01
C TRP A 32 2.22 -13.23 -9.33
N THR A 33 1.61 -14.05 -8.47
CA THR A 33 0.49 -13.61 -7.62
C THR A 33 0.93 -12.55 -6.62
N ALA A 34 2.11 -12.69 -6.01
CA ALA A 34 2.69 -11.69 -5.11
C ALA A 34 2.96 -10.37 -5.83
N VAL A 35 3.54 -10.42 -7.03
CA VAL A 35 3.82 -9.24 -7.87
C VAL A 35 2.53 -8.54 -8.29
N GLY A 36 1.52 -9.30 -8.73
CA GLY A 36 0.20 -8.76 -9.07
C GLY A 36 -0.49 -8.10 -7.87
N ALA A 37 -0.45 -8.73 -6.70
CA ALA A 37 -0.99 -8.14 -5.48
C ALA A 37 -0.22 -6.86 -5.07
N ALA A 38 1.11 -6.85 -5.20
CA ALA A 38 1.93 -5.66 -4.93
C ALA A 38 1.63 -4.50 -5.88
N LEU A 39 1.31 -4.79 -7.15
CA LEU A 39 0.84 -3.81 -8.12
C LEU A 39 -0.47 -3.18 -7.68
N VAL A 40 -1.45 -3.99 -7.25
CA VAL A 40 -2.75 -3.50 -6.75
C VAL A 40 -2.57 -2.62 -5.53
N VAL A 41 -1.74 -3.04 -4.57
CA VAL A 41 -1.43 -2.24 -3.36
C VAL A 41 -0.81 -0.90 -3.76
N SER A 42 0.20 -0.92 -4.64
CA SER A 42 0.90 0.30 -5.08
C SER A 42 -0.03 1.26 -5.84
N ALA A 43 -0.87 0.73 -6.74
CA ALA A 43 -1.85 1.51 -7.48
C ALA A 43 -2.91 2.13 -6.57
N THR A 44 -3.41 1.34 -5.60
CA THR A 44 -4.39 1.82 -4.61
C THR A 44 -3.79 2.90 -3.73
N SER A 45 -2.53 2.76 -3.31
CA SER A 45 -1.83 3.78 -2.52
C SER A 45 -1.68 5.08 -3.29
N TRP A 46 -1.35 5.01 -4.60
CA TRP A 46 -1.25 6.19 -5.45
C TRP A 46 -2.61 6.87 -5.66
N ALA A 47 -3.66 6.08 -5.90
CA ALA A 47 -5.03 6.58 -6.01
C ALA A 47 -5.50 7.22 -4.69
N ALA A 48 -5.25 6.56 -3.56
CA ALA A 48 -5.59 7.07 -2.23
C ALA A 48 -4.86 8.39 -1.93
N SER A 49 -3.57 8.51 -2.24
CA SER A 49 -2.83 9.78 -2.10
C SER A 49 -3.35 10.89 -3.03
N GLY A 50 -3.85 10.53 -4.21
CA GLY A 50 -4.47 11.50 -5.12
C GLY A 50 -5.83 12.02 -4.62
N LEU A 51 -6.58 11.17 -3.91
CA LEU A 51 -7.92 11.49 -3.38
C LEU A 51 -7.88 12.13 -1.98
N ILE A 52 -6.96 11.65 -1.13
CA ILE A 52 -6.72 12.13 0.24
C ILE A 52 -5.51 13.06 0.11
N GLY A 53 -5.77 14.36 -0.07
CA GLY A 53 -4.71 15.35 -0.29
C GLY A 53 -3.58 15.23 0.74
N GLU A 54 -2.35 15.53 0.29
CA GLU A 54 -1.06 15.31 0.94
C GLU A 54 -0.95 15.77 2.41
N ASN A 55 -1.87 16.63 2.85
CA ASN A 55 -1.98 17.08 4.22
C ASN A 55 -3.24 16.49 4.84
N GLY A 56 -3.09 15.39 5.59
CA GLY A 56 -4.07 14.93 6.57
C GLY A 56 -4.27 15.92 7.73
N ARG A 57 -4.30 17.23 7.45
CA ARG A 57 -4.86 18.25 8.32
C ARG A 57 -6.36 18.01 8.32
N PHE A 58 -6.78 17.02 9.10
CA PHE A 58 -7.95 17.20 9.93
C PHE A 58 -7.61 18.39 10.83
N GLU A 59 -7.74 19.61 10.31
CA GLU A 59 -8.03 20.76 11.13
C GLU A 59 -9.32 20.36 11.83
N VAL A 60 -9.16 19.81 13.04
CA VAL A 60 -10.22 19.75 14.01
C VAL A 60 -10.72 21.19 14.03
N LEU A 61 -11.82 21.43 13.33
CA LEU A 61 -12.60 22.65 13.45
C LEU A 61 -12.97 22.66 14.92
N ALA A 62 -12.09 23.26 15.72
CA ALA A 62 -12.35 23.61 17.08
C ALA A 62 -13.53 24.56 16.95
N SER A 63 -14.73 24.00 17.12
CA SER A 63 -15.96 24.71 17.38
C SER A 63 -15.70 25.49 18.66
N LYS A 64 -15.04 26.63 18.49
CA LYS A 64 -14.91 27.64 19.52
C LYS A 64 -16.11 28.55 19.29
N ARG A 65 -17.10 28.31 20.15
CA ARG A 65 -18.32 29.07 20.42
C ARG A 65 -18.36 30.48 19.86
#